data_AF-A0AAV8WT60-F1
#
_entry.id   AF-A0AAV8WT60-F1
#
_cell.length_a   1.000
_cell.length_b   1.000
_cell.length_c   1.000
_cell.angle_alpha   90.00
_cell.angle_beta   90.00
_cell.angle_gamma   90.00
#
_symmetry.space_group_name_H-M   'P 1'
#
loop_
_entity.id
_entity.type
_entity.pdbx_description
1 polymer ?
#
loop_
_entity_poly.entity_id
_entity_poly.type
_entity_poly.pdbx_seq_one_letter_code
_entity_poly.pdbx_strand_id
1 'polypeptide(L)'
;MRKNRIQILHKYGYPVEVHTIVTDDGYILTAYRIPRGRNGVSSRSNSHPIMLVHGTCGSSENFIVAGPGKAIAYYLADRDFDVWLLNTRGNGHSRRHRTLNADTDIGYWDFG
;
A
#
# COMPACT_ATOMS: atom_id res chain seq x y z
N MET A 1 -10.41 16.51 7.61
CA MET A 1 -10.04 15.56 6.53
C MET A 1 -8.58 15.12 6.74
N ARG A 2 -8.31 13.87 7.13
CA ARG A 2 -6.92 13.34 7.14
C ARG A 2 -6.47 13.24 5.68
N LYS A 3 -5.45 14.01 5.29
CA LYS A 3 -4.82 13.87 3.96
C LYS A 3 -4.14 12.51 3.91
N ASN A 4 -4.57 11.64 3.01
CA ASN A 4 -3.92 10.36 2.75
C ASN A 4 -2.49 10.63 2.24
N ARG A 5 -1.44 10.16 2.94
CA ARG A 5 -0.05 10.50 2.58
C ARG A 5 0.39 9.85 1.28
N ILE A 6 -0.36 8.88 0.75
CA ILE A 6 -0.14 8.28 -0.57
C ILE A 6 -0.20 9.31 -1.70
N GLN A 7 -0.94 10.41 -1.54
CA GLN A 7 -0.98 11.52 -2.52
C GLN A 7 0.41 12.10 -2.82
N ILE A 8 1.38 11.90 -1.92
CA ILE A 8 2.77 12.33 -2.12
C ILE A 8 3.44 11.62 -3.30
N LEU A 9 3.02 10.39 -3.64
CA LEU A 9 3.55 9.64 -4.79
C LEU A 9 3.25 10.37 -6.10
N HIS A 10 2.01 10.84 -6.27
CA HIS A 10 1.62 11.67 -7.42
C HIS A 10 2.40 12.98 -7.47
N LYS A 11 2.60 13.64 -6.31
CA LYS A 11 3.42 14.86 -6.21
C LYS A 11 4.86 14.63 -6.72
N TYR A 12 5.41 13.43 -6.51
CA TYR A 12 6.75 13.06 -6.98
C TYR A 12 6.78 12.45 -8.39
N GLY A 13 5.64 12.37 -9.08
CA GLY A 13 5.53 11.87 -10.46
C GLY A 13 5.44 10.36 -10.60
N TYR A 14 5.18 9.61 -9.51
CA TYR A 14 5.01 8.17 -9.59
C TYR A 14 3.53 7.83 -9.88
N PRO A 15 3.25 6.95 -10.86
CA PRO A 15 1.91 6.40 -11.04
C PRO A 15 1.53 5.56 -9.82
N VAL A 16 0.26 5.64 -9.41
CA VAL A 16 -0.27 4.86 -8.29
C VAL A 16 -1.61 4.28 -8.66
N GLU A 17 -1.78 3.00 -8.37
CA GLU A 17 -3.07 2.32 -8.38
C GLU A 17 -3.48 1.99 -6.94
N VAL A 18 -4.78 1.95 -6.69
CA VAL A 18 -5.36 1.54 -5.41
C VAL A 18 -6.14 0.25 -5.64
N HIS A 19 -5.79 -0.78 -4.89
CA HIS A 19 -6.39 -2.11 -4.97
C HIS A 19 -7.10 -2.43 -3.66
N THR A 20 -8.32 -2.96 -3.77
CA THR A 20 -9.10 -3.46 -2.62
C THR A 20 -9.07 -4.98 -2.65
N ILE A 21 -8.60 -5.59 -1.56
CA ILE A 21 -8.47 -7.04 -1.40
C ILE A 21 -9.43 -7.47 -0.31
N VAL A 22 -10.22 -8.51 -0.56
CA VAL A 22 -11.09 -9.09 0.47
C VAL A 22 -10.56 -10.44 0.87
N THR A 23 -10.25 -10.61 2.15
CA THR A 23 -9.79 -11.89 2.71
C THR A 23 -10.96 -12.84 2.93
N ASP A 24 -10.67 -14.14 3.04
CA ASP A 24 -11.68 -15.19 3.20
C ASP A 24 -12.52 -15.00 4.47
N ASP A 25 -11.91 -14.51 5.54
CA ASP A 25 -12.55 -14.17 6.80
C ASP A 25 -13.25 -12.81 6.81
N GLY A 26 -13.22 -12.06 5.69
CA GLY A 26 -14.08 -10.89 5.49
C GLY A 26 -13.43 -9.52 5.71
N TYR A 27 -12.14 -9.44 6.03
CA TYR A 27 -11.43 -8.17 6.12
C TYR A 27 -11.22 -7.56 4.73
N ILE A 28 -11.34 -6.24 4.65
CA ILE A 28 -11.19 -5.47 3.41
C ILE A 28 -9.90 -4.65 3.53
N LEU A 29 -8.88 -5.08 2.81
CA LEU A 29 -7.55 -4.50 2.83
C LEU A 29 -7.35 -3.54 1.66
N THR A 30 -6.55 -2.51 1.87
CA THR A 30 -6.09 -1.59 0.82
C THR A 30 -4.63 -1.88 0.49
N ALA A 31 -4.33 -2.15 -0.77
CA ALA A 31 -2.96 -2.17 -1.29
C ALA A 31 -2.75 -1.01 -2.26
N TYR A 32 -1.59 -0.38 -2.19
CA TYR A 32 -1.16 0.62 -3.17
C TYR A 32 -0.13 -0.01 -4.10
N ARG A 33 -0.20 0.31 -5.39
CA ARG A 33 0.75 -0.22 -6.38
C ARG A 33 1.42 0.92 -7.12
N ILE A 34 2.74 0.88 -7.20
CA ILE A 34 3.55 1.75 -8.05
C ILE A 34 4.04 0.87 -9.22
N PRO A 35 3.33 0.85 -10.35
CA PRO A 35 3.59 -0.11 -11.41
C PRO A 35 4.90 0.16 -12.19
N ARG A 36 5.48 1.36 -12.03
CA ARG A 36 6.73 1.78 -12.68
C ARG A 36 7.27 3.07 -12.08
N GLY A 37 8.55 3.35 -12.34
CA GLY A 37 9.21 4.61 -11.97
C GLY A 37 8.69 5.84 -12.71
N ARG A 38 8.97 7.02 -12.15
CA ARG A 38 8.47 8.33 -12.64
C ARG A 38 8.95 8.73 -14.03
N ASN A 39 10.11 8.24 -14.46
CA ASN A 39 10.69 8.57 -15.76
C ASN A 39 10.25 7.61 -16.88
N GLY A 40 9.35 6.67 -16.58
CA GLY A 40 8.57 5.93 -17.56
C GLY A 40 9.36 5.28 -18.69
N VAL A 41 10.04 4.17 -18.39
CA VAL A 41 10.44 3.20 -19.41
C VAL A 41 10.12 1.80 -18.89
N SER A 42 8.84 1.45 -18.80
CA SER A 42 8.46 0.08 -18.44
C SER A 42 8.13 -0.68 -19.72
N SER A 43 8.99 -1.60 -20.14
CA SER A 43 8.55 -2.68 -21.01
C SER A 43 7.64 -3.56 -20.14
N ARG A 44 6.33 -3.39 -20.27
CA ARG A 44 5.28 -4.09 -19.49
C ARG A 44 5.43 -5.63 -19.43
N SER A 45 6.34 -6.23 -20.20
CA SER A 45 6.52 -7.67 -20.28
C SER A 45 7.40 -8.29 -19.19
N ASN A 46 8.20 -7.54 -18.41
CA ASN A 46 9.22 -8.13 -17.53
C ASN A 46 9.38 -7.51 -16.13
N SER A 47 8.51 -6.59 -15.67
CA SER A 47 8.63 -6.01 -14.33
C SER A 47 8.35 -7.06 -13.24
N HIS A 48 9.34 -7.34 -12.38
CA HIS A 48 9.19 -8.31 -11.29
C HIS A 48 8.40 -7.67 -10.14
N PRO A 49 7.32 -8.31 -9.65
CA PRO A 49 6.55 -7.76 -8.54
C PRO A 49 7.29 -7.90 -7.21
N ILE A 50 7.32 -6.83 -6.41
CA ILE A 50 7.82 -6.83 -5.03
C ILE A 50 6.72 -6.33 -4.11
N MET A 51 6.39 -7.11 -3.08
CA MET A 51 5.46 -6.71 -2.03
C MET A 51 6.21 -6.25 -0.78
N LEU A 52 5.96 -5.00 -0.39
CA LEU A 52 6.44 -4.41 0.85
C LEU A 52 5.31 -4.45 1.89
N VAL A 53 5.57 -5.15 3.00
CA VAL A 53 4.64 -5.31 4.11
C VAL A 53 5.24 -4.62 5.33
N HIS A 54 4.49 -3.70 5.94
CA HIS A 54 4.96 -2.96 7.10
C HIS A 54 5.02 -3.85 8.35
N GLY A 55 5.83 -3.43 9.33
CA GLY A 55 5.86 -4.06 10.66
C GLY A 55 4.75 -3.57 11.61
N THR A 56 4.87 -3.93 12.88
CA THR A 56 3.96 -3.59 13.97
C THR A 56 3.71 -2.07 14.06
N CYS A 57 2.45 -1.68 14.27
CA CYS A 57 1.99 -0.29 14.35
C CYS A 57 2.31 0.58 13.11
N GLY A 58 2.68 -0.03 11.99
CA GLY A 58 3.02 0.65 10.74
C GLY A 58 1.88 0.75 9.72
N SER A 59 2.20 1.35 8.59
CA SER A 59 1.39 1.33 7.37
C SER A 59 2.29 1.31 6.15
N SER A 60 1.70 1.17 4.95
CA SER A 60 2.41 1.31 3.68
C SER A 60 3.18 2.63 3.54
N GLU A 61 2.82 3.66 4.31
CA GLU A 61 3.47 4.97 4.25
C GLU A 61 4.94 4.93 4.72
N ASN A 62 5.31 3.95 5.53
CA ASN A 62 6.68 3.73 6.00
C ASN A 62 7.68 3.59 4.84
N PHE A 63 7.23 3.07 3.70
CA PHE A 63 8.08 2.85 2.52
C PHE A 63 8.23 4.05 1.60
N ILE A 64 7.47 5.13 1.84
CA ILE A 64 7.40 6.31 0.96
C ILE A 64 7.65 7.64 1.68
N VAL A 65 7.57 7.67 3.01
CA VAL A 65 7.61 8.92 3.80
C VAL A 65 8.94 9.68 3.65
N ALA A 66 10.05 8.98 3.45
CA ALA A 66 11.37 9.60 3.29
C ALA A 66 11.58 10.29 1.93
N GLY A 67 10.67 10.10 0.97
CA GLY A 67 10.72 10.70 -0.36
C GLY A 67 11.70 10.02 -1.35
N PRO A 68 11.71 10.45 -2.63
CA PRO A 68 12.57 9.90 -3.67
C PRO A 68 14.06 10.00 -3.31
N GLY A 69 14.83 8.97 -3.68
CA GLY A 69 16.25 8.86 -3.35
C GLY A 69 16.56 8.41 -1.91
N LYS A 70 15.54 8.28 -1.04
CA LYS A 70 15.69 7.81 0.35
C LYS A 70 14.78 6.64 0.70
N ALA A 71 13.53 6.66 0.24
CA ALA A 71 12.56 5.61 0.55
C ALA A 71 12.64 4.44 -0.45
N ILE A 72 12.54 3.22 0.06
CA ILE A 72 12.74 1.98 -0.71
C ILE A 72 11.73 1.81 -1.85
N ALA A 73 10.48 2.25 -1.69
CA ALA A 73 9.47 2.13 -2.73
C ALA A 73 9.86 2.89 -4.01
N TYR A 74 10.43 4.09 -3.86
CA TYR A 74 10.93 4.87 -4.99
C TYR A 74 12.16 4.23 -5.63
N TYR A 75 13.10 3.75 -4.80
CA TYR A 75 14.32 3.10 -5.27
C TYR A 75 14.03 1.88 -6.16
N LEU A 76 13.05 1.07 -5.76
CA LEU A 76 12.58 -0.10 -6.50
C LEU A 76 11.81 0.30 -7.77
N ALA A 77 10.86 1.22 -7.65
CA ALA A 77 10.06 1.67 -8.81
C ALA A 77 10.94 2.28 -9.92
N ASP A 78 11.95 3.08 -9.56
CA ASP A 78 12.91 3.65 -10.52
C ASP A 78 13.81 2.60 -11.21
N ARG A 79 13.79 1.35 -10.73
CA ARG A 79 14.51 0.19 -11.30
C ARG A 79 13.57 -0.81 -11.98
N ASP A 80 12.38 -0.38 -12.35
CA ASP A 80 11.39 -1.15 -13.11
C ASP A 80 10.81 -2.37 -12.35
N PHE A 81 10.86 -2.34 -11.02
CA PHE A 81 10.07 -3.25 -10.20
C PHE A 81 8.61 -2.78 -10.14
N ASP A 82 7.70 -3.75 -10.16
CA ASP A 82 6.28 -3.52 -9.87
C ASP A 82 6.07 -3.55 -8.35
N VAL A 83 5.99 -2.38 -7.73
CA VAL A 83 6.04 -2.26 -6.27
C VAL A 83 4.63 -2.25 -5.69
N TRP A 84 4.33 -3.22 -4.84
CA TRP A 84 3.11 -3.33 -4.06
C TRP A 84 3.37 -2.94 -2.61
N LEU A 85 2.52 -2.07 -2.06
CA LEU A 85 2.56 -1.60 -0.68
C LEU A 85 1.29 -2.09 0.02
N LEU A 86 1.42 -3.20 0.75
CA LEU A 86 0.29 -3.83 1.42
C LEU A 86 0.00 -3.14 2.77
N ASN A 87 -1.28 -2.95 3.09
CA ASN A 87 -1.72 -2.61 4.43
C ASN A 87 -2.44 -3.80 5.07
N THR A 88 -1.90 -4.29 6.18
CA THR A 88 -2.53 -5.36 6.95
C THR A 88 -3.77 -4.85 7.67
N ARG A 89 -4.67 -5.77 8.02
CA ARG A 89 -5.92 -5.49 8.76
C ARG A 89 -5.66 -4.65 10.03
N GLY A 90 -6.59 -3.76 10.34
CA GLY A 90 -6.58 -2.94 11.56
C GLY A 90 -5.86 -1.60 11.44
N ASN A 91 -4.97 -1.41 10.46
CA ASN A 91 -4.31 -0.11 10.27
C ASN A 91 -5.24 0.93 9.62
N GLY A 92 -4.80 2.19 9.55
CA GLY A 92 -5.63 3.31 9.06
C GLY A 92 -6.11 3.21 7.60
N HIS A 93 -5.52 2.33 6.78
CA HIS A 93 -5.90 2.09 5.38
C HIS A 93 -6.73 0.81 5.20
N SER A 94 -6.69 -0.10 6.17
CA SER A 94 -7.32 -1.44 6.12
C SER A 94 -8.15 -1.69 7.37
N ARG A 95 -9.10 -0.79 7.65
CA ARG A 95 -9.94 -0.80 8.87
C ARG A 95 -11.39 -1.23 8.64
N ARG A 96 -11.63 -1.99 7.57
CA ARG A 96 -12.96 -2.37 7.09
C ARG A 96 -13.14 -3.88 7.12
N HIS A 97 -14.38 -4.32 7.36
CA HIS A 97 -14.82 -5.71 7.32
C HIS A 97 -16.14 -5.81 6.55
N ARG A 98 -16.49 -7.00 6.05
CA ARG A 98 -17.78 -7.24 5.37
C ARG A 98 -18.98 -7.05 6.31
N THR A 99 -18.82 -7.44 7.57
CA THR A 99 -19.91 -7.54 8.55
C THR A 99 -19.66 -6.83 9.88
N LEU A 100 -18.40 -6.55 10.23
CA LEU A 100 -18.00 -6.05 11.55
C LEU A 100 -17.56 -4.59 11.45
N ASN A 101 -17.85 -3.82 12.50
CA ASN A 101 -17.39 -2.45 12.67
C ASN A 101 -16.20 -2.40 13.62
N ALA A 102 -15.07 -1.86 13.14
CA ALA A 102 -13.82 -1.80 13.87
C ALA A 102 -13.82 -0.87 15.11
N ASP A 103 -14.84 -0.01 15.26
CA ASP A 103 -15.02 0.90 16.40
C ASP A 103 -15.94 0.32 17.48
N THR A 104 -16.87 -0.58 17.11
CA THR A 104 -17.93 -1.05 18.04
C THR A 104 -17.88 -2.54 18.31
N ASP A 105 -17.39 -3.36 17.37
CA ASP A 105 -17.47 -4.80 17.47
C ASP A 105 -16.11 -5.35 17.89
N ILE A 106 -16.01 -5.84 19.14
CA ILE A 106 -14.75 -6.40 19.68
C ILE A 106 -14.20 -7.55 18.81
N GLY A 107 -15.10 -8.33 18.19
CA GLY A 107 -14.75 -9.41 17.27
C GLY A 107 -14.03 -8.95 16.00
N TYR A 108 -14.06 -7.66 15.65
CA TYR A 108 -13.23 -7.13 14.56
C TYR A 108 -11.73 -7.28 14.88
N TRP A 109 -11.35 -7.32 16.15
CA TRP A 109 -9.95 -7.44 16.56
C TRP A 109 -9.53 -8.88 16.84
N ASP A 110 -10.43 -9.82 16.62
CA ASP A 110 -10.16 -11.24 16.64
C ASP A 110 -9.73 -11.68 15.24
N PHE A 111 -8.42 -11.86 15.06
CA PHE A 111 -7.83 -12.17 13.76
C PHE A 111 -7.65 -13.67 13.52
N GLY A 112 -8.11 -14.51 14.46
CA GLY A 112 -7.88 -15.95 14.50
C GLY A 112 -7.19 -16.39 15.78
#